data_AF-A0A1E9B089-F1
#
_entry.id   AF-A0A1E9B089-F1
#
_cell.length_a   1.000
_cell.length_b   1.000
_cell.length_c   1.000
_cell.angle_alpha   90.00
_cell.angle_beta   90.00
_cell.angle_gamma   90.00
#
_symmetry.space_group_name_H-M   'P 1'
#
loop_
_entity.id
_entity.type
_entity.pdbx_description
1 polymer ?
#
loop_
_entity_poly.entity_id
_entity_poly.type
_entity_poly.pdbx_seq_one_letter_code
_entity_poly.pdbx_strand_id
1 'polypeptide(L)'
;MILQKIIEEIYSKIEEFEDKDDNQEFTFCFRGEAEDYKATKLTPTLFREKKIEGSIPDKELINLITDYKIVDDKNLNPLSKAIEGQHFLALSRLLDITFSILPSIFFASSSSKYKDGYIYIFRFPKAYSPSSNYINKYYEKLINGEIEPYYQNFKVLSHIQSNSRIKSQSGGFILFPGQKIKKIPTIYYKRYRIEAKDKAEILKELDIFFNINESTIYPEKDKKRDLIKKRLYSISKDDIFLENSNFYIQEIDTALERISFEIHSKLEVDRKNILRLLRKERRNLEEYVKNLTIDADVKKEILKKIQNEFNKLKISLKD
;
A
#
# COMPACT_ATOMS: atom_id res chain seq x y z
N MET A 1 -13.18 35.64 -10.31
CA MET A 1 -12.93 34.50 -9.40
C MET A 1 -11.72 33.76 -9.87
N ILE A 2 -10.83 33.36 -8.96
CA ILE A 2 -9.60 32.64 -9.32
C ILE A 2 -9.95 31.28 -9.92
N LEU A 3 -10.93 30.60 -9.34
CA LEU A 3 -11.36 29.27 -9.74
C LEU A 3 -11.91 29.23 -11.17
N GLN A 4 -12.65 30.25 -11.60
CA GLN A 4 -13.13 30.38 -12.98
C GLN A 4 -11.97 30.38 -13.97
N LYS A 5 -10.95 31.23 -13.71
CA LYS A 5 -9.76 31.33 -14.57
C LYS A 5 -8.99 30.00 -14.63
N ILE A 6 -8.88 29.29 -13.50
CA ILE A 6 -8.25 27.97 -13.46
C ILE A 6 -9.01 26.96 -14.32
N ILE A 7 -10.33 26.96 -14.23
CA ILE A 7 -11.19 26.05 -15.02
C ILE A 7 -11.05 26.35 -16.51
N GLU A 8 -11.09 27.62 -16.92
CA GLU A 8 -10.89 28.05 -18.31
C GLU A 8 -9.52 27.60 -18.87
N GLU A 9 -8.45 27.76 -18.10
CA GLU A 9 -7.10 27.31 -18.46
C GLU A 9 -6.98 25.79 -18.56
N ILE A 10 -7.70 25.04 -17.71
CA ILE A 10 -7.75 23.58 -17.80
C ILE A 10 -8.50 23.16 -19.07
N TYR A 11 -9.62 23.81 -19.39
CA TYR A 11 -10.38 23.55 -20.63
C TYR A 11 -9.55 23.83 -21.87
N SER A 12 -8.83 24.95 -21.94
CA SER A 12 -7.94 25.26 -23.05
C SER A 12 -6.87 24.16 -23.25
N LYS A 13 -6.33 23.59 -22.16
CA LYS A 13 -5.37 22.47 -22.25
C LYS A 13 -6.00 21.18 -22.76
N ILE A 14 -7.29 20.95 -22.50
CA ILE A 14 -8.06 19.82 -23.02
C ILE A 14 -8.27 20.00 -24.53
N GLU A 15 -8.65 21.19 -24.99
CA GLU A 15 -8.82 21.47 -26.43
C GLU A 15 -7.51 21.27 -27.20
N GLU A 16 -6.39 21.76 -26.67
CA GLU A 16 -5.07 21.52 -27.26
C GLU A 16 -4.69 20.00 -27.31
N PHE A 17 -5.43 19.10 -26.65
CA PHE A 17 -5.27 17.65 -26.80
C PHE A 17 -6.11 17.07 -27.95
N GLU A 18 -7.21 17.73 -28.30
CA GLU A 18 -8.21 17.29 -29.29
C GLU A 18 -7.83 17.67 -30.73
N ASP A 19 -6.95 18.67 -30.92
CA ASP A 19 -6.41 19.11 -32.22
C ASP A 19 -5.59 18.04 -33.00
N LYS A 20 -5.50 16.81 -32.50
CA LYS A 20 -4.88 15.69 -33.21
C LYS A 20 -5.96 14.71 -33.65
N ASP A 21 -6.37 14.94 -34.89
CA ASP A 21 -7.26 14.16 -35.74
C ASP A 21 -7.12 12.64 -35.52
N ASP A 22 -7.94 12.09 -34.64
CA ASP A 22 -8.13 10.65 -34.45
C ASP A 22 -9.60 10.45 -34.05
N ASN A 23 -10.37 9.73 -34.87
CA ASN A 23 -11.75 9.26 -34.58
C ASN A 23 -11.82 8.28 -33.37
N GLN A 24 -10.86 8.36 -32.46
CA GLN A 24 -10.73 7.49 -31.31
C GLN A 24 -11.34 8.19 -30.09
N GLU A 25 -12.26 7.51 -29.41
CA GLU A 25 -12.79 7.99 -28.14
C GLU A 25 -11.67 8.02 -27.08
N PHE A 26 -11.49 9.17 -26.44
CA PHE A 26 -10.55 9.35 -25.35
C PHE A 26 -11.28 9.53 -24.02
N THR A 27 -10.64 9.06 -22.95
CA THR A 27 -11.09 9.31 -21.57
C THR A 27 -10.18 10.35 -20.93
N PHE A 28 -10.77 11.46 -20.49
CA PHE A 28 -10.08 12.48 -19.70
C PHE A 28 -10.21 12.20 -18.20
N CYS A 29 -9.13 12.41 -17.47
CA CYS A 29 -9.13 12.38 -16.01
C CYS A 29 -8.06 13.31 -15.46
N PHE A 30 -8.13 13.60 -14.17
CA PHE A 30 -7.35 14.63 -13.52
C PHE A 30 -6.69 14.09 -12.24
N ARG A 31 -5.60 14.71 -11.84
CA ARG A 31 -4.98 14.49 -10.52
C ARG A 31 -4.41 15.78 -9.99
N GLY A 32 -4.77 16.13 -8.76
CA GLY A 32 -4.13 17.20 -8.01
C GLY A 32 -2.97 16.68 -7.18
N GLU A 33 -1.81 17.33 -7.29
CA GLU A 33 -0.68 17.15 -6.38
C GLU A 33 -0.38 18.49 -5.71
N ALA A 34 -0.33 18.50 -4.38
CA ALA A 34 -0.18 19.74 -3.62
C ALA A 34 1.20 20.39 -3.69
N GLU A 35 2.20 19.70 -4.24
CA GLU A 35 3.56 20.21 -4.46
C GLU A 35 4.22 19.52 -5.66
N ASP A 36 5.34 20.05 -6.15
CA ASP A 36 6.18 19.35 -7.13
C ASP A 36 6.93 18.19 -6.46
N TYR A 37 6.40 16.99 -6.63
CA TYR A 37 7.03 15.75 -6.15
C TYR A 37 8.22 15.30 -7.03
N LYS A 38 8.63 16.06 -8.04
CA LYS A 38 9.82 15.84 -8.88
C LYS A 38 9.89 14.41 -9.44
N ALA A 39 10.75 13.57 -8.86
CA ALA A 39 10.99 12.20 -9.30
C ALA A 39 9.83 11.24 -8.94
N THR A 40 9.05 11.56 -7.91
CA THR A 40 7.94 10.74 -7.39
C THR A 40 6.56 11.28 -7.78
N LYS A 41 6.50 12.27 -8.67
CA LYS A 41 5.23 12.73 -9.25
C LYS A 41 4.51 11.59 -9.97
N LEU A 42 3.19 11.54 -9.85
CA LEU A 42 2.36 10.55 -10.55
C LEU A 42 2.74 9.07 -10.27
N THR A 43 3.42 8.79 -9.16
CA THR A 43 3.70 7.42 -8.74
C THR A 43 2.77 7.01 -7.60
N PRO A 44 2.26 5.76 -7.58
CA PRO A 44 1.55 5.22 -6.42
C PRO A 44 2.43 5.29 -5.16
N THR A 45 1.80 5.37 -3.99
CA THR A 45 2.52 5.49 -2.71
C THR A 45 3.33 4.25 -2.34
N LEU A 46 2.96 3.05 -2.82
CA LEU A 46 3.79 1.83 -2.70
C LEU A 46 5.22 2.05 -3.18
N PHE A 47 5.35 2.78 -4.28
CA PHE A 47 6.59 3.03 -4.98
C PHE A 47 7.37 4.24 -4.43
N ARG A 48 6.75 5.02 -3.54
CA ARG A 48 7.38 6.18 -2.88
C ARG A 48 8.13 5.74 -1.61
N GLU A 49 7.61 4.73 -0.92
CA GLU A 49 8.23 4.16 0.28
C GLU A 49 9.24 3.06 -0.14
N LYS A 50 10.49 3.45 -0.48
CA LYS A 50 11.64 2.56 -0.80
C LYS A 50 12.02 1.53 0.29
N LYS A 51 11.21 1.37 1.35
CA LYS A 51 11.55 0.59 2.54
C LYS A 51 10.99 -0.83 2.56
N ILE A 52 10.31 -1.26 1.51
CA ILE A 52 9.84 -2.65 1.36
C ILE A 52 10.72 -3.29 0.28
N GLU A 53 11.97 -3.56 0.63
CA GLU A 53 12.81 -4.51 -0.11
C GLU A 53 12.39 -5.91 0.35
N GLY A 54 11.55 -6.56 -0.44
CA GLY A 54 10.97 -7.87 -0.15
C GLY A 54 9.76 -8.11 -1.04
N SER A 55 9.50 -9.39 -1.34
CA SER A 55 8.33 -9.85 -2.09
C SER A 55 7.07 -9.14 -1.65
N ILE A 56 6.37 -8.54 -2.62
CA ILE A 56 5.32 -7.54 -2.39
C ILE A 56 4.09 -8.24 -1.80
N PRO A 57 3.66 -7.92 -0.57
CA PRO A 57 2.57 -8.62 0.07
C PRO A 57 1.22 -8.03 -0.34
N ASP A 58 0.92 -7.96 -1.63
CA ASP A 58 -0.39 -7.50 -2.11
C ASP A 58 -1.52 -8.43 -1.60
N LYS A 59 -1.21 -9.72 -1.40
CA LYS A 59 -2.11 -10.70 -0.79
C LYS A 59 -2.35 -10.41 0.69
N GLU A 60 -1.31 -10.10 1.45
CA GLU A 60 -1.42 -9.81 2.88
C GLU A 60 -2.07 -8.46 3.13
N LEU A 61 -1.85 -7.50 2.23
CA LEU A 61 -2.58 -6.24 2.18
C LEU A 61 -4.08 -6.48 2.11
N ILE A 62 -4.52 -7.34 1.19
CA ILE A 62 -5.94 -7.69 1.01
C ILE A 62 -6.48 -8.46 2.21
N ASN A 63 -5.69 -9.36 2.80
CA ASN A 63 -6.07 -10.09 4.01
C ASN A 63 -6.26 -9.12 5.18
N LEU A 64 -5.33 -8.18 5.40
CA LEU A 64 -5.46 -7.17 6.45
C LEU A 64 -6.66 -6.25 6.24
N ILE A 65 -6.95 -5.84 5.00
CA ILE A 65 -8.18 -5.07 4.68
C ILE A 65 -9.41 -5.83 5.15
N THR A 66 -9.45 -7.13 4.88
CA THR A 66 -10.54 -8.02 5.24
C THR A 66 -10.61 -8.22 6.76
N ASP A 67 -9.48 -8.47 7.42
CA ASP A 67 -9.37 -8.73 8.87
C ASP A 67 -9.79 -7.53 9.71
N TYR A 68 -9.47 -6.32 9.26
CA TYR A 68 -9.87 -5.08 9.94
C TYR A 68 -11.31 -4.65 9.67
N LYS A 69 -12.10 -5.45 8.92
CA LYS A 69 -13.47 -5.15 8.49
C LYS A 69 -13.58 -3.75 7.90
N ILE A 70 -12.57 -3.35 7.13
CA ILE A 70 -12.62 -2.10 6.37
C ILE A 70 -13.67 -2.21 5.27
N VAL A 71 -13.92 -3.44 4.83
CA VAL A 71 -14.87 -3.83 3.80
C VAL A 71 -15.88 -4.75 4.46
N ASP A 72 -17.14 -4.32 4.57
CA ASP A 72 -18.20 -5.05 5.27
C ASP A 72 -18.64 -6.33 4.52
N ASP A 73 -18.35 -6.43 3.22
CA ASP A 73 -18.77 -7.55 2.39
C ASP A 73 -17.61 -8.50 2.05
N LYS A 74 -17.64 -9.70 2.63
CA LYS A 74 -16.65 -10.77 2.37
C LYS A 74 -16.63 -11.21 0.91
N ASN A 75 -17.70 -10.96 0.15
CA ASN A 75 -17.86 -11.39 -1.24
C ASN A 75 -17.25 -10.44 -2.28
N LEU A 76 -16.62 -9.34 -1.86
CA LEU A 76 -15.99 -8.40 -2.80
C LEU A 76 -14.74 -9.00 -3.45
N ASN A 77 -14.62 -8.79 -4.76
CA ASN A 77 -13.45 -9.21 -5.53
C ASN A 77 -12.16 -8.56 -4.99
N PRO A 78 -10.98 -9.20 -5.14
CA PRO A 78 -9.70 -8.68 -4.67
C PRO A 78 -9.40 -7.24 -5.12
N LEU A 79 -9.78 -6.88 -6.34
CA LEU A 79 -9.63 -5.52 -6.86
C LEU A 79 -10.52 -4.51 -6.13
N SER A 80 -11.78 -4.84 -5.89
CA SER A 80 -12.70 -3.98 -5.14
C SER A 80 -12.21 -3.77 -3.71
N LYS A 81 -11.72 -4.83 -3.06
CA LYS A 81 -11.09 -4.74 -1.74
C LYS A 81 -9.86 -3.82 -1.76
N ALA A 82 -9.00 -3.92 -2.77
CA ALA A 82 -7.84 -3.04 -2.90
C ALA A 82 -8.23 -1.57 -3.13
N ILE A 83 -9.27 -1.31 -3.92
CA ILE A 83 -9.82 0.03 -4.18
C ILE A 83 -10.39 0.65 -2.90
N GLU A 84 -11.18 -0.10 -2.14
CA GLU A 84 -11.76 0.36 -0.87
C GLU A 84 -10.67 0.53 0.20
N GLY A 85 -9.74 -0.43 0.27
CA GLY A 85 -8.60 -0.42 1.17
C GLY A 85 -7.57 0.67 0.85
N GLN A 86 -7.50 1.20 -0.37
CA GLN A 86 -6.51 2.22 -0.75
C GLN A 86 -6.64 3.52 0.06
N HIS A 87 -7.85 3.83 0.54
CA HIS A 87 -8.03 4.92 1.50
C HIS A 87 -7.25 4.68 2.81
N PHE A 88 -7.21 3.43 3.26
CA PHE A 88 -6.62 2.99 4.52
C PHE A 88 -5.14 2.64 4.38
N LEU A 89 -4.75 2.21 3.18
CA LEU A 89 -3.48 1.59 2.91
C LEU A 89 -2.77 2.40 1.84
N ALA A 90 -1.81 3.19 2.31
CA ALA A 90 -0.94 3.94 1.43
C ALA A 90 -0.02 3.04 0.57
N LEU A 91 -0.10 1.72 0.68
CA LEU A 91 0.74 0.79 -0.04
C LEU A 91 -0.12 0.08 -1.07
N SER A 92 -0.34 0.69 -2.24
CA SER A 92 -1.03 0.05 -3.36
C SER A 92 -0.33 0.33 -4.69
N ARG A 93 -0.55 -0.56 -5.66
CA ARG A 93 -0.15 -0.38 -7.07
C ARG A 93 -1.06 0.58 -7.85
N LEU A 94 -2.03 1.17 -7.17
CA LEU A 94 -3.06 2.02 -7.73
C LEU A 94 -2.69 3.49 -7.49
N LEU A 95 -2.79 4.31 -8.53
CA LEU A 95 -2.66 5.77 -8.42
C LEU A 95 -4.04 6.40 -8.48
N ASP A 96 -4.43 7.16 -7.45
CA ASP A 96 -5.71 7.89 -7.45
C ASP A 96 -5.77 8.92 -8.61
N ILE A 97 -6.90 8.92 -9.32
CA ILE A 97 -7.28 9.95 -10.29
C ILE A 97 -8.74 10.35 -10.04
N THR A 98 -9.20 11.43 -10.64
CA THR A 98 -10.59 11.88 -10.59
C THR A 98 -11.08 12.20 -11.99
N PHE A 99 -12.35 11.91 -12.27
CA PHE A 99 -13.02 12.31 -13.51
C PHE A 99 -13.67 13.70 -13.40
N SER A 100 -13.40 14.43 -12.31
CA SER A 100 -13.87 15.80 -12.10
C SER A 100 -12.70 16.76 -11.87
N ILE A 101 -12.82 17.94 -12.47
CA ILE A 101 -11.82 19.00 -12.34
C ILE A 101 -11.76 19.50 -10.90
N LEU A 102 -12.91 19.70 -10.25
CA LEU A 102 -12.97 20.38 -8.94
C LEU A 102 -12.26 19.61 -7.81
N PRO A 103 -12.44 18.28 -7.65
CA PRO A 103 -11.64 17.51 -6.69
C PRO A 103 -10.15 17.58 -6.98
N SER A 104 -9.73 17.65 -8.26
CA SER A 104 -8.32 17.80 -8.60
C SER A 104 -7.74 19.15 -8.17
N ILE A 105 -8.51 20.23 -8.31
CA ILE A 105 -8.13 21.57 -7.82
C ILE A 105 -8.05 21.55 -6.29
N PHE A 106 -9.02 20.92 -5.62
CA PHE A 106 -9.00 20.74 -4.17
C PHE A 106 -7.73 20.03 -3.72
N PHE A 107 -7.37 18.88 -4.31
CA PHE A 107 -6.17 18.14 -3.92
C PHE A 107 -4.86 18.87 -4.20
N ALA A 108 -4.80 19.67 -5.27
CA ALA A 108 -3.65 20.52 -5.55
C ALA A 108 -3.51 21.69 -4.57
N SER A 109 -4.59 22.06 -3.87
CA SER A 109 -4.65 23.25 -3.00
C SER A 109 -4.73 22.94 -1.50
N SER A 110 -5.23 21.75 -1.12
CA SER A 110 -5.60 21.42 0.27
C SER A 110 -4.44 21.18 1.23
N SER A 111 -3.24 20.89 0.70
CA SER A 111 -2.03 20.65 1.50
C SER A 111 -0.83 21.44 0.96
N SER A 112 0.30 21.37 1.69
CA SER A 112 1.53 22.12 1.37
C SER A 112 1.27 23.61 1.05
N LYS A 113 0.67 24.33 2.01
CA LYS A 113 0.13 25.71 1.83
C LYS A 113 1.13 26.70 1.21
N TYR A 114 2.42 26.53 1.48
CA TYR A 114 3.49 27.45 1.04
C TYR A 114 4.24 26.98 -0.21
N LYS A 115 3.77 25.93 -0.89
CA LYS A 115 4.35 25.42 -2.13
C LYS A 115 3.29 25.41 -3.23
N ASP A 116 3.73 25.51 -4.47
CA ASP A 116 2.82 25.49 -5.62
C ASP A 116 2.20 24.10 -5.82
N GLY A 117 0.91 24.08 -6.12
CA GLY A 117 0.21 22.86 -6.52
C GLY A 117 0.32 22.60 -8.02
N TYR A 118 0.06 21.36 -8.42
CA TYR A 118 0.00 20.96 -9.82
C TYR A 118 -1.24 20.13 -10.08
N ILE A 119 -1.96 20.48 -11.14
CA ILE A 119 -3.03 19.67 -11.71
C ILE A 119 -2.48 18.98 -12.94
N TYR A 120 -2.60 17.66 -12.98
CA TYR A 120 -2.28 16.84 -14.14
C TYR A 120 -3.57 16.52 -14.87
N ILE A 121 -3.61 16.85 -16.15
CA ILE A 121 -4.73 16.61 -17.06
C ILE A 121 -4.33 15.46 -17.96
N PHE A 122 -4.94 14.30 -17.76
CA PHE A 122 -4.63 13.10 -18.51
C PHE A 122 -5.59 12.90 -19.67
N ARG A 123 -5.06 12.35 -20.76
CA ARG A 123 -5.84 11.82 -21.87
C ARG A 123 -5.42 10.38 -22.14
N PHE A 124 -6.35 9.45 -22.00
CA PHE A 124 -6.09 8.02 -22.23
C PHE A 124 -6.98 7.46 -23.34
N PRO A 125 -6.46 6.56 -24.19
CA PRO A 125 -7.23 5.95 -25.28
C PRO A 125 -8.20 4.86 -24.81
N LYS A 126 -8.08 4.39 -23.56
CA LYS A 126 -8.91 3.33 -23.01
C LYS A 126 -8.99 3.42 -21.50
N ALA A 127 -10.20 3.36 -20.99
CA ALA A 127 -10.50 3.08 -19.60
C ALA A 127 -11.24 1.75 -19.47
N TYR A 128 -11.08 1.09 -18.33
CA TYR A 128 -11.74 -0.16 -18.02
C TYR A 128 -12.66 0.01 -16.82
N SER A 129 -13.83 -0.62 -16.89
CA SER A 129 -14.66 -0.78 -15.70
C SER A 129 -14.02 -1.80 -14.74
N PRO A 130 -13.93 -1.51 -13.44
CA PRO A 130 -13.56 -2.47 -12.41
C PRO A 130 -14.54 -3.64 -12.28
N SER A 131 -15.77 -3.52 -12.77
CA SER A 131 -16.69 -4.66 -12.87
C SER A 131 -16.35 -5.62 -14.01
N SER A 132 -15.39 -5.27 -14.89
CA SER A 132 -14.96 -6.13 -15.99
C SER A 132 -14.31 -7.41 -15.45
N ASN A 133 -14.78 -8.56 -15.93
CA ASN A 133 -14.22 -9.87 -15.59
C ASN A 133 -12.73 -9.95 -15.97
N TYR A 134 -12.35 -9.36 -17.10
CA TYR A 134 -10.95 -9.31 -17.53
C TYR A 134 -10.06 -8.60 -16.52
N ILE A 135 -10.47 -7.44 -16.03
CA ILE A 135 -9.67 -6.65 -15.09
C ILE A 135 -9.60 -7.31 -13.71
N ASN A 136 -10.70 -7.88 -13.22
CA ASN A 136 -10.70 -8.62 -11.97
C ASN A 136 -9.74 -9.81 -12.03
N LYS A 137 -9.86 -10.66 -13.06
CA LYS A 137 -8.96 -11.80 -13.27
C LYS A 137 -7.51 -11.36 -13.46
N TYR A 138 -7.27 -10.27 -14.19
CA TYR A 138 -5.94 -9.73 -14.38
C TYR A 138 -5.29 -9.32 -13.04
N TYR A 139 -6.05 -8.62 -12.19
CA TYR A 139 -5.57 -8.17 -10.89
C TYR A 139 -5.33 -9.35 -9.92
N GLU A 140 -6.23 -10.33 -9.91
CA GLU A 140 -6.08 -11.55 -9.10
C GLU A 140 -4.83 -12.34 -9.48
N LYS A 141 -4.64 -12.60 -10.79
CA LYS A 141 -3.44 -13.24 -11.30
C LYS A 141 -2.16 -12.48 -10.98
N LEU A 142 -2.22 -11.15 -11.01
CA LEU A 142 -1.09 -10.29 -10.68
C LEU A 142 -0.66 -10.46 -9.21
N ILE A 143 -1.61 -10.49 -8.29
CA ILE A 143 -1.35 -10.60 -6.86
C ILE A 143 -0.87 -12.01 -6.48
N ASN A 144 -1.42 -13.03 -7.15
CA ASN A 144 -1.01 -14.41 -6.92
C ASN A 144 0.34 -14.77 -7.56
N GLY A 145 0.96 -13.86 -8.32
CA GLY A 145 2.19 -14.14 -9.05
C GLY A 145 2.02 -15.10 -10.24
N GLU A 146 0.78 -15.30 -10.70
CA GLU A 146 0.46 -16.20 -11.82
C GLU A 146 0.80 -15.59 -13.19
N ILE A 147 1.08 -14.29 -13.25
CA ILE A 147 1.46 -13.58 -14.47
C ILE A 147 2.68 -12.69 -14.23
N GLU A 148 3.54 -12.63 -15.24
CA GLU A 148 4.53 -11.56 -15.37
C GLU A 148 3.94 -10.44 -16.23
N PRO A 149 3.53 -9.31 -15.63
CA PRO A 149 2.93 -8.23 -16.40
C PRO A 149 3.97 -7.48 -17.21
N TYR A 150 3.58 -7.01 -18.39
CA TYR A 150 4.35 -5.97 -19.06
C TYR A 150 4.29 -4.68 -18.24
N TYR A 151 5.37 -4.36 -17.52
CA TYR A 151 5.43 -3.29 -16.52
C TYR A 151 5.05 -1.90 -17.06
N GLN A 152 5.14 -1.70 -18.37
CA GLN A 152 4.79 -0.42 -19.02
C GLN A 152 3.29 -0.28 -19.30
N ASN A 153 2.52 -1.37 -19.25
CA ASN A 153 1.12 -1.40 -19.61
C ASN A 153 0.22 -1.07 -18.42
N PHE A 154 0.23 0.20 -18.02
CA PHE A 154 -0.69 0.68 -16.99
C PHE A 154 -2.15 0.59 -17.47
N LYS A 155 -3.08 0.33 -16.55
CA LYS A 155 -4.52 0.22 -16.87
C LYS A 155 -5.30 1.29 -16.14
N VAL A 156 -6.09 2.07 -16.88
CA VAL A 156 -6.96 3.10 -16.30
C VAL A 156 -8.28 2.45 -15.91
N LEU A 157 -8.69 2.64 -14.65
CA LEU A 157 -9.92 2.13 -14.06
C LEU A 157 -10.87 3.30 -13.85
N SER A 158 -12.06 3.24 -14.46
CA SER A 158 -13.09 4.29 -14.40
C SER A 158 -14.37 3.84 -13.69
N HIS A 159 -15.27 4.78 -13.42
CA HIS A 159 -16.64 4.52 -12.92
C HIS A 159 -16.72 3.67 -11.65
N ILE A 160 -15.85 3.94 -10.68
CA ILE A 160 -15.86 3.22 -9.41
C ILE A 160 -16.90 3.87 -8.50
N GLN A 161 -17.93 3.11 -8.16
CA GLN A 161 -18.99 3.55 -7.24
C GLN A 161 -19.07 2.69 -5.98
N SER A 162 -17.92 2.26 -5.44
CA SER A 162 -17.89 1.41 -4.25
C SER A 162 -18.20 2.20 -2.97
N ASN A 163 -17.35 3.16 -2.61
CA ASN A 163 -17.43 3.91 -1.35
C ASN A 163 -17.91 5.36 -1.54
N SER A 164 -18.55 5.92 -0.51
CA SER A 164 -18.97 7.33 -0.40
C SER A 164 -17.88 8.33 -0.79
N ARG A 165 -16.63 8.12 -0.33
CA ARG A 165 -15.45 8.93 -0.69
C ARG A 165 -15.20 8.94 -2.21
N ILE A 166 -15.21 7.76 -2.84
CA ILE A 166 -14.89 7.64 -4.26
C ILE A 166 -16.00 8.29 -5.10
N LYS A 167 -17.26 8.13 -4.66
CA LYS A 167 -18.41 8.82 -5.26
C LYS A 167 -18.25 10.34 -5.18
N SER A 168 -17.97 10.89 -3.99
CA SER A 168 -17.75 12.34 -3.80
C SER A 168 -16.60 12.89 -4.64
N GLN A 169 -15.56 12.08 -4.88
CA GLN A 169 -14.39 12.49 -5.66
C GLN A 169 -14.53 12.26 -7.15
N SER A 170 -15.61 11.61 -7.62
CA SER A 170 -15.66 11.03 -8.98
C SER A 170 -14.39 10.23 -9.27
N GLY A 171 -13.97 9.40 -8.31
CA GLY A 171 -12.65 8.79 -8.28
C GLY A 171 -12.46 7.65 -9.30
N GLY A 172 -11.23 7.53 -9.77
CA GLY A 172 -10.74 6.43 -10.58
C GLY A 172 -9.33 6.04 -10.14
N PHE A 173 -8.75 5.02 -10.78
CA PHE A 173 -7.37 4.63 -10.50
C PHE A 173 -6.59 4.30 -11.75
N ILE A 174 -5.27 4.44 -11.68
CA ILE A 174 -4.34 3.87 -12.67
C ILE A 174 -3.61 2.72 -11.99
N LEU A 175 -3.79 1.50 -12.50
CA LEU A 175 -3.10 0.30 -12.05
C LEU A 175 -1.73 0.20 -12.71
N PHE A 176 -0.68 0.16 -11.89
CA PHE A 176 0.70 -0.10 -12.31
C PHE A 176 1.06 -1.55 -12.03
N PRO A 177 1.11 -2.42 -13.05
CA PRO A 177 1.23 -3.85 -12.78
C PRO A 177 2.68 -4.29 -12.48
N GLY A 178 3.69 -3.59 -12.98
CA GLY A 178 5.08 -3.99 -12.81
C GLY A 178 5.64 -3.80 -11.40
N GLN A 179 6.74 -4.51 -11.10
CA GLN A 179 7.56 -4.26 -9.90
C GLN A 179 8.45 -3.01 -10.04
N LYS A 180 8.80 -2.63 -11.27
CA LYS A 180 9.56 -1.42 -11.59
C LYS A 180 8.61 -0.30 -12.02
N ILE A 181 8.84 0.90 -11.50
CA ILE A 181 8.07 2.10 -11.86
C ILE A 181 8.51 2.57 -13.24
N LYS A 182 7.58 2.61 -14.20
CA LYS A 182 7.73 3.47 -15.38
C LYS A 182 6.88 4.71 -15.20
N LYS A 183 7.51 5.88 -15.35
CA LYS A 183 6.80 7.16 -15.34
C LYS A 183 5.78 7.19 -16.48
N ILE A 184 4.60 7.73 -16.21
CA ILE A 184 3.62 8.01 -17.26
C ILE A 184 4.31 8.93 -18.29
N PRO A 185 4.36 8.56 -19.57
CA PRO A 185 4.94 9.41 -20.60
C PRO A 185 4.23 10.76 -20.70
N THR A 186 4.96 11.84 -20.98
CA THR A 186 4.41 13.20 -21.06
C THR A 186 3.36 13.37 -22.16
N ILE A 187 3.31 12.46 -23.15
CA ILE A 187 2.26 12.46 -24.18
C ILE A 187 0.85 12.24 -23.60
N TYR A 188 0.75 11.56 -22.45
CA TYR A 188 -0.53 11.25 -21.82
C TYR A 188 -1.05 12.37 -20.93
N TYR A 189 -0.25 13.40 -20.64
CA TYR A 189 -0.70 14.45 -19.72
C TYR A 189 -0.11 15.84 -19.97
N LYS A 190 -0.93 16.84 -19.66
CA LYS A 190 -0.49 18.22 -19.48
C LYS A 190 -0.54 18.57 -18.01
N ARG A 191 0.14 19.66 -17.64
CA ARG A 191 0.11 20.17 -16.26
C ARG A 191 -0.30 21.63 -16.22
N TYR A 192 -1.05 21.99 -15.19
CA TYR A 192 -1.36 23.36 -14.79
C TYR A 192 -0.77 23.61 -13.39
N ARG A 193 -0.18 24.78 -13.17
CA ARG A 193 0.45 25.16 -11.89
C ARG A 193 -0.52 26.06 -11.13
N ILE A 194 -0.79 25.72 -9.88
CA ILE A 194 -1.48 26.58 -8.91
C ILE A 194 -0.42 27.26 -8.06
N GLU A 195 -0.40 28.58 -8.03
CA GLU A 195 0.54 29.32 -7.18
C GLU A 195 0.19 29.15 -5.69
N ALA A 196 1.22 29.04 -4.84
CA ALA A 196 1.03 28.88 -3.40
C ALA A 196 0.14 29.96 -2.79
N LYS A 197 0.25 31.21 -3.28
CA LYS A 197 -0.53 32.36 -2.80
C LYS A 197 -2.04 32.24 -3.06
N ASP A 198 -2.43 31.54 -4.13
CA ASP A 198 -3.82 31.46 -4.57
C ASP A 198 -4.58 30.32 -3.86
N LYS A 199 -3.86 29.35 -3.26
CA LYS A 199 -4.46 28.15 -2.64
C LYS A 199 -5.53 28.47 -1.58
N ALA A 200 -5.28 29.45 -0.73
CA ALA A 200 -6.20 29.79 0.35
C ALA A 200 -7.53 30.33 -0.19
N GLU A 201 -7.46 31.17 -1.23
CA GLU A 201 -8.63 31.73 -1.89
C GLU A 201 -9.37 30.66 -2.70
N ILE A 202 -8.64 29.79 -3.41
CA ILE A 202 -9.20 28.65 -4.15
C ILE A 202 -10.01 27.74 -3.24
N LEU A 203 -9.47 27.36 -2.07
CA LEU A 203 -10.18 26.50 -1.12
C LEU A 203 -11.45 27.19 -0.60
N LYS A 204 -11.41 28.50 -0.38
CA LYS A 204 -12.57 29.28 0.04
C LYS A 204 -13.63 29.35 -1.05
N GLU A 205 -13.25 29.59 -2.30
CA GLU A 205 -14.18 29.60 -3.45
C GLU A 205 -14.79 28.20 -3.66
N LEU A 206 -14.00 27.13 -3.57
CA LEU A 206 -14.49 25.74 -3.66
C LEU A 206 -15.54 25.40 -2.60
N ASP A 207 -15.31 25.84 -1.36
CA ASP A 207 -16.24 25.61 -0.26
C ASP A 207 -17.54 26.41 -0.45
N ILE A 208 -17.45 27.71 -0.72
CA ILE A 208 -18.62 28.59 -0.83
C ILE A 208 -19.49 28.26 -2.04
N PHE A 209 -18.89 28.05 -3.22
CA PHE A 209 -19.64 27.93 -4.47
C PHE A 209 -20.02 26.50 -4.82
N PHE A 210 -19.22 25.52 -4.37
CA PHE A 210 -19.38 24.12 -4.78
C PHE A 210 -19.54 23.16 -3.60
N ASN A 211 -19.48 23.66 -2.35
CA ASN A 211 -19.50 22.84 -1.14
C ASN A 211 -18.39 21.77 -1.15
N ILE A 212 -17.22 22.10 -1.73
CA ILE A 212 -16.07 21.21 -1.81
C ILE A 212 -15.09 21.59 -0.72
N ASN A 213 -15.03 20.76 0.31
CA ASN A 213 -14.16 20.93 1.47
C ASN A 213 -13.71 19.55 1.98
N GLU A 214 -12.94 19.53 3.08
CA GLU A 214 -12.40 18.28 3.61
C GLU A 214 -13.49 17.29 4.05
N SER A 215 -14.62 17.76 4.59
CA SER A 215 -15.69 16.87 5.05
C SER A 215 -16.52 16.28 3.90
N THR A 216 -16.68 17.01 2.79
CA THR A 216 -17.38 16.50 1.60
C THR A 216 -16.50 15.59 0.74
N ILE A 217 -15.19 15.87 0.67
CA ILE A 217 -14.21 15.04 -0.06
C ILE A 217 -13.79 13.79 0.73
N TYR A 218 -13.72 13.86 2.05
CA TYR A 218 -13.39 12.75 2.95
C TYR A 218 -14.46 12.56 4.03
N PRO A 219 -15.64 12.04 3.67
CA PRO A 219 -16.72 11.78 4.63
C PRO A 219 -16.32 10.76 5.70
N GLU A 220 -15.40 9.85 5.38
CA GLU A 220 -14.87 8.81 6.27
C GLU A 220 -13.45 9.20 6.73
N LYS A 221 -13.33 9.87 7.88
CA LYS A 221 -12.02 10.26 8.44
C LYS A 221 -11.52 9.16 9.38
N ASP A 222 -10.80 8.17 8.84
CA ASP A 222 -10.48 6.94 9.58
C ASP A 222 -9.14 6.96 10.35
N LYS A 223 -9.21 6.67 11.66
CA LYS A 223 -8.05 6.63 12.59
C LYS A 223 -7.20 5.36 12.49
N LYS A 224 -7.55 4.40 11.63
CA LYS A 224 -6.93 3.06 11.58
C LYS A 224 -5.71 2.94 10.65
N ARG A 225 -5.44 3.95 9.81
CA ARG A 225 -4.36 3.94 8.80
C ARG A 225 -2.98 3.61 9.38
N ASP A 226 -2.58 4.29 10.45
CA ASP A 226 -1.24 4.10 11.05
C ASP A 226 -1.07 2.72 11.69
N LEU A 227 -2.16 2.17 12.23
CA LEU A 227 -2.18 0.85 12.83
C LEU A 227 -1.99 -0.25 11.77
N ILE A 228 -2.67 -0.13 10.63
CA ILE A 228 -2.56 -1.11 9.54
C ILE A 228 -1.17 -1.02 8.87
N LYS A 229 -0.65 0.20 8.66
CA LYS A 229 0.72 0.40 8.16
C LYS A 229 1.77 -0.30 9.03
N LYS A 230 1.67 -0.16 10.36
CA LYS A 230 2.59 -0.83 11.29
C LYS A 230 2.52 -2.34 11.15
N ARG A 231 1.32 -2.91 11.05
CA ARG A 231 1.14 -4.36 10.88
C ARG A 231 1.70 -4.87 9.56
N LEU A 232 1.43 -4.21 8.44
CA LEU A 232 2.01 -4.58 7.14
C LEU A 232 3.53 -4.67 7.19
N TYR A 233 4.16 -3.72 7.87
CA TYR A 233 5.62 -3.73 8.02
C TYR A 233 6.10 -4.94 8.83
N SER A 234 5.36 -5.34 9.89
CA SER A 234 5.65 -6.57 10.63
C SER A 234 5.52 -7.81 9.75
N ILE A 235 4.43 -7.96 8.99
CA ILE A 235 4.22 -9.17 8.19
C ILE A 235 5.24 -9.25 7.03
N SER A 236 5.53 -8.13 6.36
CA SER A 236 6.57 -8.10 5.32
C SER A 236 7.94 -8.53 5.83
N LYS A 237 8.26 -8.28 7.12
CA LYS A 237 9.48 -8.80 7.72
C LYS A 237 9.41 -10.31 7.86
N ASP A 238 8.32 -10.84 8.39
CA ASP A 238 8.12 -12.28 8.60
C ASP A 238 8.27 -13.05 7.26
N ASP A 239 7.72 -12.52 6.16
CA ASP A 239 7.85 -13.09 4.81
C ASP A 239 9.30 -13.05 4.28
N ILE A 240 10.01 -11.92 4.42
CA ILE A 240 11.43 -11.82 4.04
C ILE A 240 12.28 -12.82 4.84
N PHE A 241 11.95 -13.03 6.12
CA PHE A 241 12.61 -14.05 6.90
C PHE A 241 12.32 -15.43 6.32
N LEU A 242 11.08 -15.76 5.91
CA LEU A 242 10.69 -17.08 5.37
C LEU A 242 11.39 -17.42 4.05
N GLU A 243 11.65 -16.42 3.20
CA GLU A 243 12.40 -16.63 1.95
C GLU A 243 13.91 -16.83 2.18
N ASN A 244 14.48 -16.20 3.22
CA ASN A 244 15.92 -16.21 3.49
C ASN A 244 16.37 -17.27 4.51
N SER A 245 15.44 -17.89 5.25
CA SER A 245 15.75 -18.90 6.26
C SER A 245 14.80 -20.09 6.14
N ASN A 246 15.32 -21.30 6.39
CA ASN A 246 14.49 -22.50 6.39
C ASN A 246 13.37 -22.33 7.42
N PHE A 247 12.11 -22.57 7.04
CA PHE A 247 10.93 -22.49 7.91
C PHE A 247 11.15 -23.07 9.32
N TYR A 248 11.84 -24.21 9.42
CA TYR A 248 12.11 -24.86 10.70
C TYR A 248 13.15 -24.14 11.56
N ILE A 249 14.06 -23.37 10.97
CA ILE A 249 15.00 -22.53 11.73
C ILE A 249 14.21 -21.43 12.45
N GLN A 250 13.20 -20.86 11.80
CA GLN A 250 12.35 -19.83 12.41
C GLN A 250 11.48 -20.38 13.52
N GLU A 251 10.86 -21.55 13.31
CA GLU A 251 10.04 -22.20 14.34
C GLU A 251 10.86 -22.48 15.61
N ILE A 252 12.15 -22.72 15.44
CA ILE A 252 13.08 -22.88 16.56
C ILE A 252 13.44 -21.53 17.19
N ASP A 253 13.64 -20.48 16.40
CA ASP A 253 13.89 -19.13 16.93
C ASP A 253 12.71 -18.61 17.75
N THR A 254 11.48 -18.75 17.25
CA THR A 254 10.26 -18.34 17.98
C THR A 254 10.09 -19.14 19.26
N ALA A 255 10.38 -20.44 19.24
CA ALA A 255 10.37 -21.27 20.43
C ALA A 255 11.43 -20.83 21.46
N LEU A 256 12.65 -20.50 21.01
CA LEU A 256 13.73 -20.00 21.87
C LEU A 256 13.40 -18.64 22.48
N GLU A 257 12.80 -17.72 21.70
CA GLU A 257 12.32 -16.43 22.19
C GLU A 257 11.22 -16.58 23.24
N ARG A 258 10.23 -17.46 23.00
CA ARG A 258 9.20 -17.79 23.99
C ARG A 258 9.81 -18.29 25.29
N ILE A 259 10.75 -19.24 25.20
CA ILE A 259 11.42 -19.82 26.36
C ILE A 259 12.21 -18.75 27.12
N SER A 260 12.94 -17.89 26.40
CA SER A 260 13.66 -16.75 26.98
C SER A 260 12.71 -15.82 27.73
N PHE A 261 11.60 -15.42 27.11
CA PHE A 261 10.59 -14.57 27.73
C PHE A 261 9.96 -15.19 28.99
N GLU A 262 9.59 -16.47 28.92
CA GLU A 262 9.03 -17.20 30.08
C GLU A 262 10.00 -17.27 31.25
N ILE A 263 11.31 -17.39 30.97
CA ILE A 263 12.35 -17.43 31.99
C ILE A 263 12.54 -16.04 32.60
N HIS A 264 12.68 -15.01 31.77
CA HIS A 264 12.87 -13.63 32.23
C HIS A 264 11.64 -13.06 32.95
N SER A 265 10.44 -13.58 32.68
CA SER A 265 9.20 -13.16 33.37
C SER A 265 8.96 -13.90 34.69
N LYS A 266 9.65 -15.02 34.96
CA LYS A 266 9.54 -15.84 36.19
C LYS A 266 10.55 -15.43 37.27
N LEU A 267 10.77 -14.12 37.46
CA LEU A 267 11.78 -13.53 38.36
C LEU A 267 11.70 -13.96 39.84
N GLU A 268 10.57 -14.53 40.29
CA GLU A 268 10.36 -14.94 41.70
C GLU A 268 10.53 -16.46 41.95
N VAL A 269 10.92 -17.25 40.94
CA VAL A 269 10.98 -18.72 41.06
C VAL A 269 12.40 -19.21 41.40
N ASP A 270 12.49 -20.14 42.36
CA ASP A 270 13.72 -20.83 42.76
C ASP A 270 14.55 -21.30 41.54
N ARG A 271 15.81 -20.87 41.48
CA ARG A 271 16.77 -21.11 40.38
C ARG A 271 16.84 -22.57 39.95
N LYS A 272 16.70 -23.51 40.90
CA LYS A 272 16.67 -24.95 40.63
C LYS A 272 15.51 -25.34 39.72
N ASN A 273 14.34 -24.73 39.88
CA ASN A 273 13.17 -24.98 39.06
C ASN A 273 13.32 -24.40 37.64
N ILE A 274 13.93 -23.22 37.50
CA ILE A 274 14.22 -22.62 36.18
C ILE A 274 15.20 -23.50 35.39
N LEU A 275 16.26 -23.98 36.03
CA LEU A 275 17.22 -24.90 35.39
C LEU A 275 16.59 -26.25 35.04
N ARG A 276 15.60 -26.73 35.81
CA ARG A 276 14.84 -27.94 35.49
C ARG A 276 13.94 -27.73 34.26
N LEU A 277 13.26 -26.59 34.19
CA LEU A 277 12.44 -26.20 33.04
C LEU A 277 13.29 -26.09 31.76
N LEU A 278 14.42 -25.38 31.82
CA LEU A 278 15.37 -25.25 30.73
C LEU A 278 15.85 -26.61 30.20
N ARG A 279 16.17 -27.56 31.08
CA ARG A 279 16.59 -28.91 30.64
C ARG A 279 15.46 -29.66 29.93
N LYS A 280 14.22 -29.50 30.40
CA LYS A 280 13.04 -30.13 29.80
C LYS A 280 12.75 -29.54 28.42
N GLU A 281 12.68 -28.20 28.32
CA GLU A 281 12.44 -27.50 27.06
C GLU A 281 13.52 -27.79 26.02
N ARG A 282 14.80 -27.86 26.43
CA ARG A 282 15.89 -28.22 25.51
C ARG A 282 15.71 -29.63 24.94
N ARG A 283 15.35 -30.62 25.77
CA ARG A 283 15.12 -32.00 25.32
C ARG A 283 13.94 -32.08 24.36
N ASN A 284 12.85 -31.38 24.67
CA ASN A 284 11.67 -31.34 23.81
C ASN A 284 12.00 -30.76 22.43
N LEU A 285 12.77 -29.66 22.38
CA LEU A 285 13.22 -29.06 21.12
C LEU A 285 14.19 -29.97 20.35
N GLU A 286 15.15 -30.60 21.02
CA GLU A 286 16.07 -31.55 20.40
C GLU A 286 15.33 -32.78 19.81
N GLU A 287 14.30 -33.28 20.49
CA GLU A 287 13.46 -34.40 20.04
C GLU A 287 12.58 -34.00 18.85
N TYR A 288 11.96 -32.82 18.90
CA TYR A 288 11.22 -32.24 17.79
C TYR A 288 12.08 -32.18 16.52
N VAL A 289 13.30 -31.61 16.60
CA VAL A 289 14.21 -31.47 15.45
C VAL A 289 14.66 -32.83 14.90
N LYS A 290 14.84 -33.84 15.75
CA LYS A 290 15.18 -35.20 15.30
C LYS A 290 14.07 -35.80 14.44
N ASN A 291 12.82 -35.59 14.83
CA ASN A 291 11.63 -36.13 14.16
C ASN A 291 11.27 -35.41 12.84
N LEU A 292 11.85 -34.24 12.56
CA LEU A 292 11.62 -33.52 11.30
C LEU A 292 12.17 -34.29 10.09
N THR A 293 11.44 -34.34 8.98
CA THR A 293 11.95 -34.86 7.69
C THR A 293 12.58 -33.74 6.86
N ILE A 294 13.79 -33.33 7.26
CA ILE A 294 14.59 -32.27 6.59
C ILE A 294 16.05 -32.70 6.42
N ASP A 295 16.78 -31.96 5.59
CA ASP A 295 18.20 -32.17 5.32
C ASP A 295 19.04 -32.26 6.61
N ALA A 296 19.97 -33.20 6.64
CA ALA A 296 20.82 -33.50 7.78
C ALA A 296 21.70 -32.31 8.18
N ASP A 297 22.13 -31.50 7.20
CA ASP A 297 22.97 -30.33 7.49
C ASP A 297 22.17 -29.18 8.12
N VAL A 298 20.91 -28.99 7.69
CA VAL A 298 19.98 -28.06 8.35
C VAL A 298 19.68 -28.52 9.78
N LYS A 299 19.48 -29.83 10.02
CA LYS A 299 19.29 -30.34 11.39
C LYS A 299 20.48 -30.03 12.29
N LYS A 300 21.71 -30.20 11.80
CA LYS A 300 22.92 -29.88 12.57
C LYS A 300 23.00 -28.40 12.90
N GLU A 301 22.67 -27.53 11.94
CA GLU A 301 22.64 -26.08 12.15
C GLU A 301 21.65 -25.70 13.25
N ILE A 302 20.42 -26.22 13.16
CA ILE A 302 19.36 -26.00 14.16
C ILE A 302 19.80 -26.48 15.56
N LEU A 303 20.35 -27.70 15.66
CA LEU A 303 20.81 -28.25 16.95
C LEU A 303 21.94 -27.42 17.55
N LYS A 304 22.87 -26.94 16.73
CA LYS A 304 23.95 -26.03 17.17
C LYS A 304 23.38 -24.70 17.69
N LYS A 305 22.35 -24.17 17.03
CA LYS A 305 21.66 -22.95 17.45
C LYS A 305 20.95 -23.10 18.80
N ILE A 306 20.18 -24.17 18.97
CA ILE A 306 19.55 -24.52 20.26
C ILE A 306 20.61 -24.60 21.36
N GLN A 307 21.72 -25.30 21.11
CA GLN A 307 22.77 -25.45 22.10
C GLN A 307 23.39 -24.10 22.51
N ASN A 308 23.63 -23.20 21.55
CA ASN A 308 24.17 -21.87 21.80
C ASN A 308 23.23 -20.98 22.62
N GLU A 309 21.94 -20.92 22.28
CA GLU A 309 20.97 -20.08 23.00
C GLU A 309 20.69 -20.59 24.42
N PHE A 310 20.56 -21.90 24.61
CA PHE A 310 20.43 -22.46 25.96
C PHE A 310 21.69 -22.26 26.82
N ASN A 311 22.87 -22.18 26.21
CA ASN A 311 24.09 -21.83 26.94
C ASN A 311 24.10 -20.35 27.35
N LYS A 312 23.68 -19.43 26.47
CA LYS A 312 23.52 -18.01 26.80
C LYS A 312 22.52 -17.78 27.93
N LEU A 313 21.35 -18.41 27.86
CA LEU A 313 20.32 -18.31 28.90
C LEU A 313 20.81 -18.84 30.27
N LYS A 314 21.62 -19.91 30.27
CA LYS A 314 22.25 -20.40 31.52
C LYS A 314 23.29 -19.43 32.08
N ILE A 315 24.01 -18.71 31.23
CA ILE A 315 24.99 -17.69 31.64
C ILE A 315 24.28 -16.46 32.18
N SER A 316 23.20 -16.00 31.54
CA SER A 316 22.40 -14.87 32.02
C SER A 316 21.71 -15.13 33.38
N LEU A 317 21.57 -16.39 33.79
CA LEU A 317 21.07 -16.81 35.11
C LEU A 317 22.21 -17.03 36.14
N LYS A 318 23.46 -16.67 35.82
CA LYS A 318 24.62 -16.72 36.73
C LYS A 318 24.97 -15.37 37.35
N ASP A 319 24.56 -14.27 36.73
CA ASP A 319 24.61 -12.91 37.30
C ASP A 319 23.30 -12.59 38.04
#